data_AF-A0A1F8H993-F1
#
_entry.id   AF-A0A1F8H993-F1
#
_cell.length_a   1.000
_cell.length_b   1.000
_cell.length_c   1.000
_cell.angle_alpha   90.00
_cell.angle_beta   90.00
_cell.angle_gamma   90.00
#
_symmetry.space_group_name_H-M   'P 1'
#
loop_
_entity.id
_entity.type
_entity.pdbx_description
1 polymer ?
#
loop_
_entity_poly.entity_id
_entity_poly.type
_entity_poly.pdbx_seq_one_letter_code
_entity_poly.pdbx_strand_id
1 'polypeptide(L)'
;MKKITLSFLILISGILISGGIMSFANAQTDSRTIPEISYPVAELGNCADKTSCKDYCDKTENIDACLSFAEKNNLMQKEEIDTARKFKNNGMTGPGGCKGKDKCDAYCSDSVHIDECITFAEKNGLMSGEELSEAKKVQAAIAKGIKPPACGGKKSCETYCSSSEHMEECMNFSIEAGIMDPQKQEESKKVLSAIKRGIKPPACKGKDACDAYCGTHMEECMTFSLAADMVPDDQKEQMEKTLDAFKQGIKPPACQPNPPSESGQSDQPRQPSGQGLQSCDQYCADSSHVEECVKFSVAIGNMTKEQGQNSIKNGNKGPGGCKGKEACNTFCDNPDNQETCFNFAKDNGMIPKEGLRNRQDDQPRKNQQNKQDQSEDKFKPGPGTENPGGQQMPQQAGPGGCKGPEECQKYCDSNPEVCKNFQPQQRQTNQQNQNQSGPRLPQQQPGQPNQGDTSGSDDCGTGPGTCSGIGPDDMKQQNPPSPSPSSFLQGVKQNLLANIF
;
A
#
# COMPACT_ATOMS: atom_id res chain seq x y z
N MET A 1 27.18 1.37 -62.64
CA MET A 1 26.76 2.07 -63.87
C MET A 1 25.37 2.67 -63.66
N LYS A 2 25.23 3.99 -63.87
CA LYS A 2 24.02 4.81 -64.19
C LYS A 2 22.72 4.56 -63.39
N LYS A 3 22.31 5.44 -62.46
CA LYS A 3 21.58 6.74 -62.57
C LYS A 3 20.13 6.63 -63.09
N ILE A 4 19.26 7.53 -62.58
CA ILE A 4 17.93 8.03 -63.04
C ILE A 4 16.82 7.65 -62.01
N THR A 5 16.00 8.50 -61.37
CA THR A 5 15.52 9.92 -61.47
C THR A 5 14.71 10.21 -60.18
N LEU A 6 14.87 11.29 -59.40
CA LEU A 6 14.35 12.69 -59.47
C LEU A 6 12.87 12.92 -59.86
N SER A 7 12.20 13.75 -59.01
CA SER A 7 10.93 14.50 -59.16
C SER A 7 9.67 13.79 -58.63
N PHE A 8 8.82 14.38 -57.78
CA PHE A 8 8.25 15.73 -57.82
C PHE A 8 7.90 16.32 -56.44
N LEU A 9 8.18 17.62 -56.29
CA LEU A 9 7.50 18.58 -55.40
C LEU A 9 6.07 18.85 -55.92
N ILE A 10 5.07 18.86 -55.03
CA ILE A 10 3.86 19.68 -55.18
C ILE A 10 3.64 20.48 -53.89
N LEU A 11 3.36 21.75 -54.11
CA LEU A 11 3.31 22.89 -53.22
C LEU A 11 1.83 23.27 -52.97
N ILE A 12 1.52 23.71 -51.74
CA ILE A 12 0.51 24.68 -51.26
C ILE A 12 -1.01 24.40 -51.36
N SER A 13 -1.68 24.52 -50.21
CA SER A 13 -2.92 25.27 -49.90
C SER A 13 -3.63 24.54 -48.75
N GLY A 14 -3.83 25.08 -47.54
CA GLY A 14 -4.38 26.39 -47.23
C GLY A 14 -5.82 26.22 -46.72
N ILE A 15 -6.03 25.77 -45.48
CA ILE A 15 -7.31 25.91 -44.77
C ILE A 15 -7.05 26.37 -43.34
N LEU A 16 -7.31 27.67 -43.12
CA LEU A 16 -7.66 28.25 -41.84
C LEU A 16 -9.15 27.96 -41.58
N ILE A 17 -9.47 27.26 -40.50
CA ILE A 17 -10.74 27.47 -39.78
C ILE A 17 -10.41 27.58 -38.29
N SER A 18 -10.58 28.80 -37.80
CA SER A 18 -10.66 29.20 -36.40
C SER A 18 -11.95 28.71 -35.74
N GLY A 19 -11.87 28.32 -34.46
CA GLY A 19 -12.98 28.45 -33.51
C GLY A 19 -13.35 27.19 -32.75
N GLY A 20 -12.88 27.05 -31.51
CA GLY A 20 -13.29 25.98 -30.59
C GLY A 20 -12.53 26.02 -29.27
N ILE A 21 -12.98 26.88 -28.38
CA ILE A 21 -12.48 27.05 -27.01
C ILE A 21 -12.86 25.78 -26.23
N MET A 22 -11.89 25.02 -25.76
CA MET A 22 -12.06 24.05 -24.68
C MET A 22 -10.85 24.15 -23.76
N SER A 23 -11.08 24.81 -22.64
CA SER A 23 -10.23 24.78 -21.46
C SER A 23 -10.05 23.33 -21.02
N PHE A 24 -8.84 22.80 -21.14
CA PHE A 24 -8.42 21.64 -20.37
C PHE A 24 -7.44 22.13 -19.31
N ALA A 25 -7.84 21.93 -18.06
CA ALA A 25 -7.02 22.14 -16.89
C ALA A 25 -5.72 21.33 -17.02
N ASN A 26 -4.60 21.98 -16.70
CA ASN A 26 -3.27 21.41 -16.75
C ASN A 26 -3.18 20.18 -15.83
N ALA A 27 -2.90 19.02 -16.43
CA ALA A 27 -2.17 17.97 -15.72
C ALA A 27 -0.73 18.47 -15.58
N GLN A 28 -0.29 18.72 -14.34
CA GLN A 28 1.12 18.96 -14.04
C GLN A 28 1.86 17.63 -14.14
N THR A 29 2.23 17.25 -15.36
CA THR A 29 3.41 16.43 -15.57
C THR A 29 4.60 17.29 -15.16
N ASP A 30 5.39 16.81 -14.20
CA ASP A 30 6.68 17.39 -13.84
C ASP A 30 7.68 17.10 -14.97
N SER A 31 7.41 17.71 -16.11
CA SER A 31 8.27 17.76 -17.27
C SER A 31 9.28 18.84 -16.96
N ARG A 32 10.48 18.46 -16.51
CA ARG A 32 11.62 19.37 -16.61
C ARG A 32 11.75 19.72 -18.09
N THR A 33 11.25 20.89 -18.47
CA THR A 33 11.38 21.42 -19.82
C THR A 33 12.87 21.55 -20.10
N ILE A 34 13.45 20.58 -20.79
CA ILE A 34 14.82 20.65 -21.28
C ILE A 34 14.87 21.91 -22.13
N PRO A 35 15.72 22.90 -21.79
CA PRO A 35 15.76 24.13 -22.55
C PRO A 35 16.19 23.81 -23.99
N GLU A 36 15.41 24.29 -24.95
CA GLU A 36 15.65 24.03 -26.37
C GLU A 36 16.98 24.67 -26.79
N ILE A 37 18.00 23.85 -27.05
CA ILE A 37 19.31 24.31 -27.50
C ILE A 37 19.23 24.64 -28.98
N SER A 38 19.55 25.89 -29.32
CA SER A 38 19.65 26.33 -30.71
C SER A 38 21.01 25.98 -31.31
N TYR A 39 20.99 25.35 -32.48
CA TYR A 39 22.19 24.97 -33.24
C TYR A 39 22.42 25.93 -34.42
N PRO A 40 23.69 26.15 -34.84
CA PRO A 40 24.91 25.62 -34.24
C PRO A 40 25.30 26.30 -32.92
N VAL A 41 25.92 25.55 -31.99
CA VAL A 41 26.32 26.10 -30.68
C VAL A 41 27.69 26.77 -30.82
N ALA A 42 27.69 28.09 -31.00
CA ALA A 42 28.91 28.89 -31.21
C ALA A 42 29.93 28.72 -30.07
N GLU A 43 29.47 28.63 -28.82
CA GLU A 43 30.31 28.47 -27.62
C GLU A 43 31.03 27.11 -27.55
N LEU A 44 30.54 26.10 -28.28
CA LEU A 44 31.09 24.74 -28.31
C LEU A 44 31.70 24.41 -29.68
N GLY A 45 32.38 25.39 -30.29
CA GLY A 45 33.08 25.20 -31.55
C GLY A 45 32.16 25.15 -32.79
N ASN A 46 30.98 25.79 -32.72
CA ASN A 46 29.96 25.77 -33.78
C ASN A 46 29.49 24.36 -34.16
N CYS A 47 29.38 23.46 -33.18
CA CYS A 47 28.79 22.15 -33.41
C CYS A 47 27.37 22.28 -33.97
N ALA A 48 27.11 21.63 -35.10
CA ALA A 48 25.90 21.78 -35.91
C ALA A 48 24.72 20.98 -35.38
N ASP A 49 25.00 19.98 -34.55
CA ASP A 49 24.03 19.12 -33.89
C ASP A 49 24.60 18.55 -32.59
N LYS A 50 23.67 18.06 -31.79
CA LYS A 50 23.82 17.13 -30.68
C LYS A 50 25.06 16.23 -30.72
N THR A 51 25.24 15.44 -31.79
CA THR A 51 26.33 14.47 -31.90
C THR A 51 27.68 15.18 -32.03
N SER A 52 27.74 16.21 -32.89
CA SER A 52 28.95 17.00 -33.06
C SER A 52 29.33 17.79 -31.80
N CYS A 53 28.36 18.20 -30.98
CA CYS A 53 28.64 18.82 -29.67
C CYS A 53 29.17 17.79 -28.67
N LYS A 54 28.74 16.52 -28.75
CA LYS A 54 29.37 15.41 -28.00
C LYS A 54 30.83 15.30 -28.29
N ASP A 55 31.16 15.20 -29.57
CA ASP A 55 32.51 14.88 -30.01
C ASP A 55 33.45 16.04 -29.68
N TYR A 56 32.91 17.26 -29.65
CA TYR A 56 33.60 18.42 -29.08
C TYR A 56 33.82 18.26 -27.57
N CYS A 57 32.78 17.94 -26.79
CA CYS A 57 32.84 17.84 -25.33
C CYS A 57 33.56 16.61 -24.77
N ASP A 58 33.68 15.54 -25.56
CA ASP A 58 34.42 14.32 -25.19
C ASP A 58 35.94 14.56 -25.16
N LYS A 59 36.40 15.71 -25.66
CA LYS A 59 37.79 16.13 -25.59
C LYS A 59 38.07 16.84 -24.27
N THR A 60 39.10 16.39 -23.56
CA THR A 60 39.52 16.92 -22.25
C THR A 60 39.72 18.43 -22.25
N GLU A 61 40.32 18.95 -23.31
CA GLU A 61 40.59 20.38 -23.52
C GLU A 61 39.32 21.24 -23.61
N ASN A 62 38.18 20.64 -23.95
CA ASN A 62 36.91 21.34 -24.16
C ASN A 62 35.94 21.24 -22.96
N ILE A 63 36.29 20.47 -21.92
CA ILE A 63 35.39 20.19 -20.80
C ILE A 63 34.94 21.46 -20.08
N ASP A 64 35.81 22.46 -19.88
CA ASP A 64 35.40 23.70 -19.20
C ASP A 64 34.35 24.47 -20.00
N ALA A 65 34.49 24.53 -21.32
CA ALA A 65 33.52 25.17 -22.19
C ALA A 65 32.17 24.44 -22.11
N CYS A 66 32.20 23.11 -22.13
CA CYS A 66 31.01 22.28 -22.02
C CYS A 66 30.33 22.35 -20.66
N LEU A 67 31.08 22.33 -19.55
CA LEU A 67 30.52 22.49 -18.21
C LEU A 67 29.94 23.88 -18.00
N SER A 68 30.60 24.92 -18.51
CA SER A 68 30.09 26.30 -18.40
C SER A 68 28.84 26.50 -19.26
N PHE A 69 28.79 25.89 -20.44
CA PHE A 69 27.59 25.87 -21.28
C PHE A 69 26.44 25.11 -20.61
N ALA A 70 26.71 23.95 -20.02
CA ALA A 70 25.72 23.16 -19.31
C ALA A 70 25.17 23.89 -18.07
N GLU A 71 26.04 24.57 -17.32
CA GLU A 71 25.65 25.41 -16.18
C GLU A 71 24.77 26.59 -16.63
N LYS A 72 25.22 27.35 -17.64
CA LYS A 72 24.49 28.52 -18.18
C LYS A 72 23.11 28.17 -18.73
N ASN A 73 22.98 26.99 -19.33
CA ASN A 73 21.73 26.52 -19.91
C ASN A 73 20.96 25.56 -18.99
N ASN A 74 21.33 25.45 -17.71
CA ASN A 74 20.67 24.56 -16.73
C ASN A 74 20.52 23.10 -17.21
N LEU A 75 21.49 22.61 -17.98
CA LEU A 75 21.52 21.24 -18.49
C LEU A 75 22.03 20.24 -17.44
N MET A 76 22.66 20.77 -16.38
CA MET A 76 23.15 20.05 -15.21
C MET A 76 22.94 20.90 -13.95
N GLN A 77 22.71 20.23 -12.82
CA GLN A 77 22.62 20.92 -11.54
C GLN A 77 23.99 21.42 -11.09
N LYS A 78 24.01 22.47 -10.27
CA LYS A 78 25.25 23.11 -9.81
C LYS A 78 26.19 22.12 -9.11
N GLU A 79 25.63 21.22 -8.31
CA GLU A 79 26.37 20.18 -7.60
C GLU A 79 27.01 19.16 -8.57
N GLU A 80 26.35 18.86 -9.69
CA GLU A 80 26.88 17.99 -10.73
C GLU A 80 28.02 18.67 -11.51
N ILE A 81 27.89 19.98 -11.78
CA ILE A 81 28.94 20.80 -12.40
C ILE A 81 30.19 20.85 -11.50
N ASP A 82 30.01 21.11 -10.20
CA ASP A 82 31.12 21.16 -9.24
C ASP A 82 31.85 19.82 -9.14
N THR A 83 31.09 18.72 -9.16
CA THR A 83 31.63 17.36 -9.16
C THR A 83 32.40 17.06 -10.44
N ALA A 84 31.87 17.44 -11.60
CA ALA A 84 32.55 17.28 -12.89
C ALA A 84 33.85 18.12 -12.96
N ARG A 85 33.83 19.35 -12.44
CA ARG A 85 35.04 20.19 -12.34
C ARG A 85 36.09 19.57 -11.42
N LYS A 86 35.70 19.00 -10.27
CA LYS A 86 36.61 18.25 -9.37
C LYS A 86 37.25 17.06 -10.09
N PHE A 87 36.45 16.26 -10.80
CA PHE A 87 36.94 15.09 -11.53
C PHE A 87 37.90 15.46 -12.66
N LYS A 88 37.58 16.54 -13.40
CA LYS A 88 38.47 17.11 -14.42
C LYS A 88 39.80 17.58 -13.81
N ASN A 89 39.76 18.29 -12.68
CA ASN A 89 40.96 18.79 -11.99
C ASN A 89 41.83 17.65 -11.44
N ASN A 90 41.25 16.48 -11.16
CA ASN A 90 41.97 15.25 -10.86
C ASN A 90 42.45 14.49 -12.13
N GLY A 91 42.51 15.17 -13.28
CA GLY A 91 42.96 14.59 -14.54
C GLY A 91 42.08 13.45 -15.06
N MET A 92 40.79 13.43 -14.70
CA MET A 92 39.82 12.37 -15.04
C MET A 92 40.33 10.96 -14.73
N THR A 93 41.06 10.87 -13.63
CA THR A 93 41.65 9.63 -13.15
C THR A 93 40.78 9.12 -12.00
N GLY A 94 40.28 7.90 -12.16
CA GLY A 94 39.49 7.19 -11.17
C GLY A 94 40.35 6.33 -10.23
N PRO A 95 39.71 5.47 -9.43
CA PRO A 95 40.41 4.54 -8.53
C PRO A 95 41.35 3.61 -9.32
N GLY A 96 42.47 3.21 -8.73
CA GLY A 96 43.52 2.42 -9.37
C GLY A 96 44.22 3.13 -10.53
N GLY A 97 43.97 4.42 -10.74
CA GLY A 97 44.48 5.15 -11.90
C GLY A 97 43.69 4.88 -13.19
N CYS A 98 42.50 4.27 -13.10
CA CYS A 98 41.66 4.00 -14.26
C CYS A 98 41.29 5.31 -14.99
N LYS A 99 41.18 5.25 -16.31
CA LYS A 99 40.78 6.41 -17.13
C LYS A 99 39.66 6.02 -18.08
N GLY A 100 38.58 6.79 -18.01
CA GLY A 100 37.37 6.55 -18.78
C GLY A 100 36.45 5.51 -18.14
N LYS A 101 35.15 5.67 -18.41
CA LYS A 101 34.06 4.92 -17.78
C LYS A 101 34.29 3.40 -17.80
N ASP A 102 34.49 2.81 -18.97
CA ASP A 102 34.54 1.34 -19.09
C ASP A 102 35.71 0.71 -18.33
N LYS A 103 36.87 1.40 -18.28
CA LYS A 103 38.03 0.92 -17.52
C LYS A 103 37.83 1.06 -16.02
N CYS A 104 37.20 2.15 -15.58
CA CYS A 104 36.87 2.36 -14.17
C CYS A 104 35.75 1.44 -13.69
N ASP A 105 34.75 1.18 -14.53
CA ASP A 105 33.70 0.21 -14.25
C ASP A 105 34.30 -1.19 -14.14
N ALA A 106 35.20 -1.58 -15.04
CA ALA A 106 35.89 -2.87 -14.94
C ALA A 106 36.74 -2.98 -13.66
N TYR A 107 37.45 -1.92 -13.28
CA TYR A 107 38.24 -1.87 -12.04
C TYR A 107 37.35 -2.00 -10.80
N CYS A 108 36.28 -1.21 -10.71
CA CYS A 108 35.37 -1.21 -9.56
C CYS A 108 34.38 -2.38 -9.53
N SER A 109 34.28 -3.14 -10.63
CA SER A 109 33.52 -4.39 -10.66
C SER A 109 34.29 -5.53 -9.99
N ASP A 110 35.59 -5.38 -9.78
CA ASP A 110 36.37 -6.34 -8.98
C ASP A 110 36.10 -6.13 -7.49
N SER A 111 35.70 -7.19 -6.81
CA SER A 111 35.42 -7.16 -5.37
C SER A 111 36.63 -6.74 -4.52
N VAL A 112 37.85 -6.99 -5.02
CA VAL A 112 39.10 -6.60 -4.35
C VAL A 112 39.26 -5.07 -4.33
N HIS A 113 38.62 -4.35 -5.24
CA HIS A 113 38.74 -2.90 -5.39
C HIS A 113 37.52 -2.13 -4.87
N ILE A 114 36.50 -2.81 -4.34
CA ILE A 114 35.26 -2.17 -3.85
C ILE A 114 35.55 -1.09 -2.80
N ASP A 115 36.40 -1.37 -1.82
CA ASP A 115 36.74 -0.43 -0.74
C ASP A 115 37.35 0.89 -1.26
N GLU A 116 38.31 0.77 -2.17
CA GLU A 116 38.94 1.91 -2.84
C GLU A 116 37.93 2.68 -3.69
N CYS A 117 37.08 1.98 -4.44
CA CYS A 117 36.08 2.59 -5.30
C CYS A 117 35.02 3.35 -4.51
N ILE A 118 34.55 2.81 -3.39
CA ILE A 118 33.58 3.48 -2.51
C ILE A 118 34.21 4.73 -1.88
N THR A 119 35.42 4.59 -1.35
CA THR A 119 36.15 5.71 -0.74
C THR A 119 36.46 6.81 -1.75
N PHE A 120 36.87 6.44 -2.97
CA PHE A 120 37.07 7.37 -4.07
C PHE A 120 35.77 8.10 -4.42
N ALA A 121 34.67 7.36 -4.54
CA ALA A 121 33.38 7.92 -4.91
C ALA A 121 32.82 8.85 -3.83
N GLU A 122 32.94 8.51 -2.54
CA GLU A 122 32.59 9.40 -1.43
C GLU A 122 33.42 10.69 -1.46
N LYS A 123 34.75 10.56 -1.51
CA LYS A 123 35.67 11.71 -1.46
C LYS A 123 35.47 12.68 -2.62
N ASN A 124 35.10 12.17 -3.79
CA ASN A 124 34.89 12.98 -4.99
C ASN A 124 33.42 13.39 -5.20
N GLY A 125 32.50 13.04 -4.29
CA GLY A 125 31.08 13.38 -4.41
C GLY A 125 30.37 12.64 -5.54
N LEU A 126 30.89 11.48 -5.95
CA LEU A 126 30.27 10.61 -6.96
C LEU A 126 29.17 9.71 -6.36
N MET A 127 29.08 9.62 -5.02
CA MET A 127 28.02 8.95 -4.27
C MET A 127 27.61 9.80 -3.07
N SER A 128 26.31 9.80 -2.75
CA SER A 128 25.77 10.49 -1.57
C SER A 128 24.46 9.83 -1.10
N GLY A 129 23.92 10.31 0.02
CA GLY A 129 22.60 9.90 0.50
C GLY A 129 22.48 8.39 0.80
N GLU A 130 21.34 7.83 0.43
CA GLU A 130 21.01 6.42 0.62
C GLU A 130 22.00 5.50 -0.09
N GLU A 131 22.44 5.86 -1.29
CA GLU A 131 23.39 5.04 -2.03
C GLU A 131 24.74 4.92 -1.33
N LEU A 132 25.31 6.03 -0.84
CA LEU A 132 26.56 5.98 -0.09
C LEU A 132 26.38 5.14 1.20
N SER A 133 25.20 5.21 1.83
CA SER A 133 24.88 4.39 3.00
C SER A 133 24.87 2.90 2.66
N GLU A 134 24.24 2.50 1.57
CA GLU A 134 24.24 1.11 1.08
C GLU A 134 25.63 0.64 0.67
N ALA A 135 26.40 1.48 -0.04
CA ALA A 135 27.77 1.18 -0.40
C ALA A 135 28.64 0.95 0.85
N LYS A 136 28.52 1.80 1.89
CA LYS A 136 29.24 1.64 3.16
C LYS A 136 28.83 0.36 3.90
N LYS A 137 27.58 -0.07 3.81
CA LYS A 137 27.13 -1.36 4.34
C LYS A 137 27.82 -2.53 3.65
N VAL A 138 27.91 -2.50 2.31
CA VAL A 138 28.70 -3.46 1.52
C VAL A 138 30.17 -3.45 1.93
N GLN A 139 30.78 -2.26 2.03
CA GLN A 139 32.18 -2.09 2.45
C GLN A 139 32.43 -2.72 3.84
N ALA A 140 31.55 -2.44 4.81
CA ALA A 140 31.63 -2.99 6.15
C ALA A 140 31.44 -4.53 6.18
N ALA A 141 30.58 -5.07 5.32
CA ALA A 141 30.38 -6.51 5.19
C ALA A 141 31.65 -7.20 4.67
N ILE A 142 32.24 -6.66 3.60
CA ILE A 142 33.48 -7.16 3.01
C ILE A 142 34.64 -7.08 4.02
N ALA A 143 34.75 -5.98 4.76
CA ALA A 143 35.74 -5.81 5.81
C ALA A 143 35.60 -6.84 6.95
N LYS A 144 34.38 -7.33 7.19
CA LYS A 144 34.10 -8.43 8.15
C LYS A 144 34.36 -9.83 7.56
N GLY A 145 34.82 -9.92 6.31
CA GLY A 145 35.11 -11.18 5.62
C GLY A 145 33.91 -11.81 4.92
N ILE A 146 32.77 -11.10 4.83
CA ILE A 146 31.62 -11.55 4.03
C ILE A 146 32.00 -11.40 2.55
N LYS A 147 31.98 -12.50 1.82
CA LYS A 147 32.37 -12.51 0.41
C LYS A 147 31.19 -12.04 -0.46
N PRO A 148 31.39 -11.04 -1.34
CA PRO A 148 30.37 -10.67 -2.31
C PRO A 148 30.18 -11.81 -3.32
N PRO A 149 29.01 -11.86 -3.98
CA PRO A 149 28.75 -12.86 -5.00
C PRO A 149 29.77 -12.80 -6.15
N ALA A 150 29.91 -13.91 -6.88
CA ALA A 150 30.89 -14.07 -7.98
C ALA A 150 30.56 -13.25 -9.26
N CYS A 151 29.99 -12.07 -9.10
CA CYS A 151 29.62 -11.15 -10.15
C CYS A 151 30.27 -9.77 -9.92
N GLY A 152 30.49 -9.03 -10.99
CA GLY A 152 31.13 -7.72 -10.97
C GLY A 152 30.34 -6.68 -11.74
N GLY A 153 29.91 -5.63 -11.06
CA GLY A 153 29.11 -4.55 -11.66
C GLY A 153 27.64 -4.94 -11.88
N LYS A 154 26.77 -3.92 -11.95
CA LYS A 154 25.31 -4.06 -11.89
C LYS A 154 24.74 -5.09 -12.87
N LYS A 155 25.09 -5.01 -14.16
CA LYS A 155 24.49 -5.85 -15.21
C LYS A 155 24.83 -7.33 -15.05
N SER A 156 26.08 -7.64 -14.68
CA SER A 156 26.50 -9.03 -14.49
C SER A 156 25.88 -9.60 -13.22
N CYS A 157 25.85 -8.82 -12.13
CA CYS A 157 25.20 -9.21 -10.88
C CYS A 157 23.70 -9.39 -11.00
N GLU A 158 23.01 -8.54 -11.76
CA GLU A 158 21.58 -8.71 -12.02
C GLU A 158 21.29 -10.01 -12.77
N THR A 159 22.16 -10.40 -13.70
CA THR A 159 22.02 -11.67 -14.43
C THR A 159 22.34 -12.84 -13.51
N TYR A 160 23.45 -12.77 -12.77
CA TYR A 160 23.93 -13.79 -11.84
C TYR A 160 22.91 -14.03 -10.72
N CYS A 161 22.60 -13.01 -9.92
CA CYS A 161 21.74 -13.11 -8.73
C CYS A 161 20.28 -13.44 -9.01
N SER A 162 19.87 -13.36 -10.27
CA SER A 162 18.51 -13.74 -10.65
C SER A 162 18.41 -15.12 -11.25
N SER A 163 19.54 -15.81 -11.42
CA SER A 163 19.53 -17.26 -11.59
C SER A 163 19.02 -17.90 -10.30
N SER A 164 18.13 -18.88 -10.41
CA SER A 164 17.71 -19.70 -9.28
C SER A 164 18.89 -20.44 -8.63
N GLU A 165 19.98 -20.68 -9.37
CA GLU A 165 21.20 -21.34 -8.88
C GLU A 165 22.06 -20.42 -7.99
N HIS A 166 21.92 -19.10 -8.13
CA HIS A 166 22.74 -18.11 -7.40
C HIS A 166 21.93 -17.18 -6.50
N MET A 167 20.59 -17.31 -6.53
CA MET A 167 19.67 -16.51 -5.74
C MET A 167 19.97 -16.58 -4.25
N GLU A 168 20.23 -17.79 -3.73
CA GLU A 168 20.54 -17.99 -2.31
C GLU A 168 21.80 -17.24 -1.87
N GLU A 169 22.89 -17.34 -2.63
CA GLU A 169 24.15 -16.64 -2.36
C GLU A 169 23.93 -15.13 -2.31
N CYS A 170 23.23 -14.58 -3.30
CA CYS A 170 22.99 -13.14 -3.37
C CYS A 170 22.05 -12.64 -2.27
N MET A 171 20.99 -13.38 -1.95
CA MET A 171 20.09 -13.01 -0.84
C MET A 171 20.81 -13.06 0.51
N ASN A 172 21.60 -14.11 0.76
CA ASN A 172 22.39 -14.22 1.99
C ASN A 172 23.36 -13.03 2.12
N PHE A 173 24.06 -12.68 1.04
CA PHE A 173 24.93 -11.50 1.03
C PHE A 173 24.15 -10.21 1.35
N SER A 174 22.98 -9.99 0.73
CA SER A 174 22.17 -8.78 0.99
C SER A 174 21.67 -8.68 2.43
N ILE A 175 21.33 -9.82 3.05
CA ILE A 175 20.91 -9.89 4.46
C ILE A 175 22.11 -9.62 5.38
N GLU A 176 23.23 -10.31 5.18
CA GLU A 176 24.42 -10.18 6.03
C GLU A 176 25.09 -8.81 5.90
N ALA A 177 25.04 -8.21 4.71
CA ALA A 177 25.48 -6.84 4.49
C ALA A 177 24.52 -5.80 5.08
N GLY A 178 23.30 -6.18 5.50
CA GLY A 178 22.32 -5.26 6.07
C GLY A 178 21.76 -4.25 5.05
N ILE A 179 21.86 -4.56 3.76
CA ILE A 179 21.33 -3.75 2.66
C ILE A 179 19.81 -3.91 2.58
N MET A 180 19.31 -5.10 2.90
CA MET A 180 17.89 -5.39 2.89
C MET A 180 17.18 -4.80 4.11
N ASP A 181 16.01 -4.19 3.90
CA ASP A 181 15.14 -3.69 4.98
C ASP A 181 14.71 -4.83 5.93
N PRO A 182 14.63 -4.62 7.27
CA PRO A 182 14.30 -5.67 8.22
C PRO A 182 13.00 -6.43 7.93
N GLN A 183 11.94 -5.77 7.44
CA GLN A 183 10.69 -6.45 7.08
C GLN A 183 10.90 -7.36 5.87
N LYS A 184 11.59 -6.85 4.85
CA LYS A 184 11.96 -7.62 3.65
C LYS A 184 12.94 -8.76 3.97
N GLN A 185 13.76 -8.63 5.01
CA GLN A 185 14.65 -9.69 5.48
C GLN A 185 13.87 -10.88 6.03
N GLU A 186 12.84 -10.64 6.86
CA GLU A 186 12.02 -11.72 7.40
C GLU A 186 11.33 -12.51 6.28
N GLU A 187 10.69 -11.82 5.34
CA GLU A 187 10.08 -12.47 4.17
C GLU A 187 11.12 -13.22 3.33
N SER A 188 12.29 -12.62 3.08
CA SER A 188 13.36 -13.28 2.32
C SER A 188 13.92 -14.49 3.04
N LYS A 189 14.03 -14.49 4.37
CA LYS A 189 14.43 -15.65 5.16
C LYS A 189 13.42 -16.79 5.03
N LYS A 190 12.12 -16.49 5.00
CA LYS A 190 11.08 -17.51 4.78
C LYS A 190 11.19 -18.13 3.39
N VAL A 191 11.40 -17.32 2.35
CA VAL A 191 11.66 -17.79 0.99
C VAL A 191 12.92 -18.66 0.92
N LEU A 192 14.03 -18.23 1.52
CA LEU A 192 15.26 -19.01 1.59
C LEU A 192 15.08 -20.35 2.32
N SER A 193 14.32 -20.36 3.42
CA SER A 193 13.97 -21.58 4.14
C SER A 193 13.14 -22.54 3.28
N ALA A 194 12.25 -22.03 2.42
CA ALA A 194 11.51 -22.84 1.46
C ALA A 194 12.43 -23.45 0.39
N ILE A 195 13.33 -22.64 -0.18
CA ILE A 195 14.30 -23.09 -1.18
C ILE A 195 15.22 -24.17 -0.60
N LYS A 196 15.71 -24.00 0.64
CA LYS A 196 16.50 -25.01 1.37
C LYS A 196 15.76 -26.32 1.61
N ARG A 197 14.44 -26.27 1.73
CA ARG A 197 13.56 -27.45 1.80
C ARG A 197 13.26 -28.07 0.42
N GLY A 198 13.84 -27.55 -0.65
CA GLY A 198 13.64 -28.03 -2.01
C GLY A 198 12.38 -27.49 -2.70
N ILE A 199 11.71 -26.49 -2.11
CA ILE A 199 10.58 -25.82 -2.75
C ILE A 199 11.11 -24.87 -3.82
N LYS A 200 10.75 -25.13 -5.08
CA LYS A 200 11.20 -24.33 -6.21
C LYS A 200 10.34 -23.07 -6.35
N PRO A 201 10.94 -21.88 -6.53
CA PRO A 201 10.18 -20.68 -6.86
C PRO A 201 9.54 -20.79 -8.26
N PRO A 202 8.46 -20.02 -8.51
CA PRO A 202 7.81 -19.99 -9.81
C PRO A 202 8.77 -19.54 -10.92
N ALA A 203 8.51 -19.96 -12.16
CA ALA A 203 9.36 -19.70 -13.32
C ALA A 203 9.25 -18.25 -13.86
N CYS A 204 9.37 -17.26 -12.98
CA CYS A 204 9.27 -15.84 -13.29
C CYS A 204 10.35 -15.04 -12.56
N LYS A 205 10.68 -13.84 -13.08
CA LYS A 205 11.66 -12.94 -12.48
C LYS A 205 11.16 -11.50 -12.54
N GLY A 206 11.17 -10.82 -11.40
CA GLY A 206 10.71 -9.44 -11.28
C GLY A 206 9.19 -9.34 -11.23
N LYS A 207 8.70 -8.26 -10.62
CA LYS A 207 7.29 -8.10 -10.28
C LYS A 207 6.37 -8.30 -11.48
N ASP A 208 6.56 -7.55 -12.56
CA ASP A 208 5.62 -7.55 -13.69
C ASP A 208 5.56 -8.90 -14.41
N ALA A 209 6.71 -9.56 -14.60
CA ALA A 209 6.74 -10.87 -15.22
C ALA A 209 6.14 -11.95 -14.30
N CYS A 210 6.34 -11.84 -12.99
CA CYS A 210 5.70 -12.73 -12.01
C CYS A 210 4.20 -12.49 -11.89
N ASP A 211 3.72 -11.25 -11.94
CA ASP A 211 2.30 -10.93 -11.92
C ASP A 211 1.60 -11.53 -13.16
N ALA A 212 2.22 -11.39 -14.34
CA ALA A 212 1.73 -12.02 -15.57
C ALA A 212 1.77 -13.56 -15.51
N TYR A 213 2.86 -14.13 -14.98
CA TYR A 213 3.02 -15.58 -14.82
C TYR A 213 1.98 -16.15 -13.86
N CYS A 214 1.89 -15.60 -12.64
CA CYS A 214 0.95 -16.03 -11.61
C CYS A 214 -0.52 -15.78 -11.98
N GLY A 215 -0.80 -14.82 -12.87
CA GLY A 215 -2.14 -14.63 -13.44
C GLY A 215 -2.62 -15.84 -14.25
N THR A 216 -1.71 -16.63 -14.81
CA THR A 216 -2.02 -17.86 -15.57
C THR A 216 -1.59 -19.15 -14.86
N HIS A 217 -0.67 -19.06 -13.89
CA HIS A 217 -0.09 -20.16 -13.12
C HIS A 217 -0.43 -20.00 -11.63
N MET A 218 -1.70 -19.69 -11.35
CA MET A 218 -2.17 -19.32 -10.02
C MET A 218 -1.93 -20.44 -8.99
N GLU A 219 -2.18 -21.70 -9.36
CA GLU A 219 -1.97 -22.85 -8.48
C GLU A 219 -0.49 -23.00 -8.05
N GLU A 220 0.44 -22.84 -9.00
CA GLU A 220 1.88 -22.91 -8.72
C GLU A 220 2.31 -21.79 -7.77
N CYS A 221 1.91 -20.55 -8.05
CA CYS A 221 2.26 -19.40 -7.22
C CYS A 221 1.63 -19.46 -5.83
N MET A 222 0.35 -19.85 -5.71
CA MET A 222 -0.31 -20.03 -4.41
C MET A 222 0.36 -21.15 -3.59
N THR A 223 0.69 -22.27 -4.24
CA THR A 223 1.38 -23.39 -3.58
C THR A 223 2.74 -22.95 -3.03
N PHE A 224 3.51 -22.21 -3.84
CA PHE A 224 4.78 -21.63 -3.39
C PHE A 224 4.57 -20.68 -2.20
N SER A 225 3.62 -19.75 -2.29
CA SER A 225 3.36 -18.77 -1.23
C SER A 225 2.96 -19.39 0.11
N LEU A 226 2.14 -20.45 0.11
CA LEU A 226 1.87 -21.23 1.34
C LEU A 226 3.12 -21.93 1.84
N ALA A 227 3.82 -22.65 0.94
CA ALA A 227 4.99 -23.42 1.31
C ALA A 227 6.12 -22.55 1.85
N ALA A 228 6.25 -21.32 1.35
CA ALA A 228 7.18 -20.30 1.77
C ALA A 228 6.68 -19.41 2.92
N ASP A 229 5.52 -19.70 3.51
CA ASP A 229 4.96 -18.96 4.65
C ASP A 229 4.82 -17.44 4.38
N MET A 230 4.54 -17.10 3.12
CA MET A 230 4.35 -15.71 2.64
C MET A 230 2.89 -15.24 2.74
N VAL A 231 2.04 -16.07 3.32
CA VAL A 231 0.60 -15.84 3.40
C VAL A 231 0.28 -15.54 4.85
N PRO A 232 -0.37 -14.41 5.15
CA PRO A 232 -0.83 -14.10 6.50
C PRO A 232 -1.64 -15.26 7.10
N ASP A 233 -1.46 -15.52 8.39
CA ASP A 233 -2.07 -16.68 9.06
C ASP A 233 -3.60 -16.73 8.92
N ASP A 234 -4.25 -15.55 8.96
CA ASP A 234 -5.69 -15.38 8.77
C ASP A 234 -6.16 -15.67 7.34
N GLN A 235 -5.25 -15.70 6.37
CA GLN A 235 -5.55 -15.98 4.96
C GLN A 235 -5.16 -17.39 4.52
N LYS A 236 -4.36 -18.13 5.32
CA LYS A 236 -3.88 -19.47 4.97
C LYS A 236 -5.01 -20.45 4.69
N GLU A 237 -6.00 -20.53 5.59
CA GLU A 237 -7.13 -21.46 5.43
C GLU A 237 -7.92 -21.19 4.14
N GLN A 238 -8.14 -19.91 3.82
CA GLN A 238 -8.85 -19.53 2.60
C GLN A 238 -8.04 -19.91 1.35
N MET A 239 -6.73 -19.71 1.38
CA MET A 239 -5.88 -20.06 0.25
C MET A 239 -5.74 -21.57 0.06
N GLU A 240 -5.68 -22.34 1.16
CA GLU A 240 -5.74 -23.81 1.14
C GLU A 240 -7.05 -24.32 0.51
N LYS A 241 -8.20 -23.79 0.92
CA LYS A 241 -9.51 -24.11 0.31
C LYS A 241 -9.54 -23.78 -1.18
N THR A 242 -8.93 -22.66 -1.58
CA THR A 242 -8.83 -22.25 -2.99
C THR A 242 -7.99 -23.25 -3.79
N LEU A 243 -6.83 -23.67 -3.27
CA LEU A 243 -6.00 -24.70 -3.90
C LEU A 243 -6.71 -26.05 -3.98
N ASP A 244 -7.46 -26.44 -2.96
CA ASP A 244 -8.22 -27.69 -2.98
C ASP A 244 -9.37 -27.64 -3.98
N ALA A 245 -9.98 -26.47 -4.22
CA ALA A 245 -10.91 -26.27 -5.32
C ALA A 245 -10.22 -26.44 -6.69
N PHE A 246 -9.00 -25.92 -6.86
CA PHE A 246 -8.22 -26.09 -8.10
C PHE A 246 -7.87 -27.54 -8.38
N LYS A 247 -7.44 -28.30 -7.36
CA LYS A 247 -7.18 -29.75 -7.47
C LYS A 247 -8.43 -30.54 -7.88
N GLN A 248 -9.62 -30.06 -7.53
CA GLN A 248 -10.91 -30.61 -7.94
C GLN A 248 -11.34 -30.16 -9.36
N GLY A 249 -10.52 -29.37 -10.05
CA GLY A 249 -10.83 -28.81 -11.37
C GLY A 249 -11.82 -27.64 -11.34
N ILE A 250 -12.12 -27.09 -10.16
CA ILE A 250 -13.04 -25.96 -9.99
C ILE A 250 -12.23 -24.67 -10.14
N LYS A 251 -12.34 -24.03 -11.31
CA LYS A 251 -11.62 -22.80 -11.65
C LYS A 251 -12.33 -21.56 -11.09
N PRO A 252 -11.59 -20.47 -10.81
CA PRO A 252 -12.22 -19.20 -10.47
C PRO A 252 -12.98 -18.65 -11.68
N PRO A 253 -14.05 -17.87 -11.46
CA PRO A 253 -14.81 -17.25 -12.54
C PRO A 253 -13.92 -16.33 -13.38
N ALA A 254 -14.20 -16.23 -14.68
CA ALA A 254 -13.43 -15.40 -15.61
C ALA A 254 -13.83 -13.91 -15.48
N CYS A 255 -13.57 -13.33 -14.32
CA CYS A 255 -13.86 -11.95 -13.97
C CYS A 255 -12.71 -11.32 -13.20
N GLN A 256 -12.71 -9.99 -13.09
CA GLN A 256 -11.80 -9.29 -12.18
C GLN A 256 -12.53 -8.90 -10.90
N PRO A 257 -11.93 -9.14 -9.71
CA PRO A 257 -12.51 -8.64 -8.47
C PRO A 257 -12.60 -7.12 -8.56
N ASN A 258 -13.71 -6.57 -8.05
CA ASN A 258 -13.83 -5.14 -7.92
C ASN A 258 -12.69 -4.62 -7.03
N PRO A 259 -12.06 -3.49 -7.38
CA PRO A 259 -11.09 -2.88 -6.49
C PRO A 259 -11.78 -2.64 -5.13
N PRO A 260 -11.06 -2.82 -3.99
CA PRO A 260 -11.61 -2.47 -2.70
C PRO A 260 -12.15 -1.05 -2.75
N SER A 261 -13.34 -0.81 -2.17
CA SER A 261 -13.87 0.54 -2.00
C SER A 261 -13.03 1.26 -0.95
N GLU A 262 -11.84 1.74 -1.31
CA GLU A 262 -10.99 2.54 -0.42
C GLU A 262 -11.45 4.00 -0.45
N SER A 263 -12.21 4.36 0.57
CA SER A 263 -12.08 5.68 1.17
C SER A 263 -10.68 5.81 1.77
N GLY A 264 -9.69 6.18 0.95
CA GLY A 264 -8.37 6.62 1.43
C GLY A 264 -7.17 5.96 0.75
N GLN A 265 -6.74 6.58 -0.36
CA GLN A 265 -5.38 6.59 -0.91
C GLN A 265 -4.69 5.25 -1.21
N SER A 266 -4.72 4.89 -2.49
CA SER A 266 -3.53 4.37 -3.18
C SER A 266 -3.48 4.93 -4.61
N ASP A 267 -2.70 6.00 -4.79
CA ASP A 267 -2.34 6.54 -6.10
C ASP A 267 -1.42 5.54 -6.82
N GLN A 268 -2.00 4.57 -7.54
CA GLN A 268 -1.36 3.96 -8.71
C GLN A 268 -2.39 3.58 -9.79
N PRO A 269 -2.15 3.92 -11.06
CA PRO A 269 -2.93 3.39 -12.16
C PRO A 269 -2.55 1.92 -12.39
N ARG A 270 -3.41 0.97 -12.01
CA ARG A 270 -3.31 -0.39 -12.55
C ARG A 270 -3.56 -0.32 -14.06
N GLN A 271 -2.50 -0.50 -14.83
CA GLN A 271 -2.53 -0.59 -16.28
C GLN A 271 -2.87 -2.02 -16.77
N PRO A 272 -3.28 -2.17 -18.05
CA PRO A 272 -4.16 -3.22 -18.50
C PRO A 272 -3.40 -4.46 -18.98
N SER A 273 -3.83 -5.64 -18.51
CA SER A 273 -3.56 -6.91 -19.21
C SER A 273 -4.72 -7.87 -18.96
N GLY A 274 -5.75 -7.69 -19.78
CA GLY A 274 -6.96 -8.50 -19.78
C GLY A 274 -8.00 -7.85 -20.66
N GLN A 275 -7.85 -7.96 -21.98
CA GLN A 275 -8.92 -7.57 -22.89
C GLN A 275 -10.17 -8.42 -22.56
N GLY A 276 -11.21 -7.80 -22.02
CA GLY A 276 -12.57 -8.37 -21.98
C GLY A 276 -13.08 -8.98 -20.67
N LEU A 277 -12.40 -8.84 -19.53
CA LEU A 277 -12.93 -9.33 -18.24
C LEU A 277 -13.91 -8.30 -17.63
N GLN A 278 -15.13 -8.74 -17.32
CA GLN A 278 -16.11 -7.94 -16.57
C GLN A 278 -15.79 -7.96 -15.06
N SER A 279 -16.36 -7.03 -14.30
CA SER A 279 -16.34 -7.10 -12.84
C SER A 279 -17.00 -8.38 -12.36
N CYS A 280 -16.48 -9.01 -11.30
CA CYS A 280 -17.04 -10.25 -10.78
C CYS A 280 -18.50 -10.11 -10.34
N ASP A 281 -18.91 -8.95 -9.83
CA ASP A 281 -20.31 -8.72 -9.46
C ASP A 281 -21.24 -8.72 -10.67
N GLN A 282 -20.83 -8.08 -11.79
CA GLN A 282 -21.63 -8.09 -13.01
C GLN A 282 -21.61 -9.48 -13.67
N TYR A 283 -20.42 -10.08 -13.76
CA TYR A 283 -20.22 -11.40 -14.35
C TYR A 283 -21.08 -12.45 -13.63
N CYS A 284 -20.94 -12.56 -12.32
CA CYS A 284 -21.68 -13.53 -11.51
C CYS A 284 -23.17 -13.18 -11.32
N ALA A 285 -23.61 -11.97 -11.68
CA ALA A 285 -25.03 -11.61 -11.73
C ALA A 285 -25.67 -11.83 -13.11
N ASP A 286 -24.89 -12.24 -14.12
CA ASP A 286 -25.42 -12.79 -15.35
C ASP A 286 -25.85 -14.25 -15.11
N SER A 287 -27.09 -14.57 -15.48
CA SER A 287 -27.64 -15.92 -15.42
C SER A 287 -26.77 -16.97 -16.13
N SER A 288 -25.99 -16.61 -17.16
CA SER A 288 -25.11 -17.55 -17.84
C SER A 288 -23.90 -17.99 -17.00
N HIS A 289 -23.55 -17.23 -15.97
CA HIS A 289 -22.33 -17.42 -15.15
C HIS A 289 -22.65 -17.77 -13.68
N VAL A 290 -23.93 -17.82 -13.29
CA VAL A 290 -24.36 -18.12 -11.92
C VAL A 290 -23.80 -19.46 -11.43
N GLU A 291 -23.94 -20.51 -12.23
CA GLU A 291 -23.61 -21.86 -11.79
C GLU A 291 -22.11 -22.03 -11.49
N GLU A 292 -21.23 -21.48 -12.34
CA GLU A 292 -19.78 -21.54 -12.11
C GLU A 292 -19.36 -20.68 -10.91
N CYS A 293 -19.89 -19.46 -10.78
CA CYS A 293 -19.58 -18.58 -9.65
C CYS A 293 -20.01 -19.18 -8.31
N VAL A 294 -21.20 -19.81 -8.27
CA VAL A 294 -21.70 -20.47 -7.07
C VAL A 294 -20.92 -21.74 -6.76
N LYS A 295 -20.61 -22.58 -7.76
CA LYS A 295 -19.78 -23.78 -7.56
C LYS A 295 -18.42 -23.42 -6.97
N PHE A 296 -17.77 -22.39 -7.49
CA PHE A 296 -16.52 -21.88 -6.95
C PHE A 296 -16.68 -21.36 -5.51
N SER A 297 -17.70 -20.54 -5.25
CA SER A 297 -17.97 -19.98 -3.91
C SER A 297 -18.25 -21.04 -2.85
N VAL A 298 -18.96 -22.11 -3.21
CA VAL A 298 -19.17 -23.28 -2.33
C VAL A 298 -17.87 -24.04 -2.09
N ALA A 299 -17.07 -24.24 -3.15
CA ALA A 299 -15.82 -24.98 -3.06
C ALA A 299 -14.80 -24.30 -2.14
N ILE A 300 -14.71 -22.96 -2.18
CA ILE A 300 -13.82 -22.19 -1.30
C ILE A 300 -14.41 -21.90 0.08
N GLY A 301 -15.63 -22.37 0.37
CA GLY A 301 -16.27 -22.25 1.67
C GLY A 301 -16.92 -20.89 1.95
N ASN A 302 -17.06 -20.02 0.96
CA ASN A 302 -17.79 -18.75 1.08
C ASN A 302 -19.32 -18.95 1.09
N MET A 303 -19.79 -20.14 0.72
CA MET A 303 -21.19 -20.52 0.74
C MET A 303 -21.35 -21.97 1.21
N THR A 304 -22.42 -22.26 1.95
CA THR A 304 -22.82 -23.65 2.19
C THR A 304 -23.39 -24.28 0.92
N LYS A 305 -23.45 -25.61 0.84
CA LYS A 305 -24.09 -26.31 -0.27
C LYS A 305 -25.55 -25.91 -0.45
N GLU A 306 -26.29 -25.72 0.64
CA GLU A 306 -27.68 -25.28 0.63
C GLU A 306 -27.82 -23.86 0.10
N GLN A 307 -26.99 -22.92 0.59
CA GLN A 307 -26.94 -21.56 0.07
C GLN A 307 -26.60 -21.55 -1.42
N GLY A 308 -25.66 -22.39 -1.86
CA GLY A 308 -25.30 -22.51 -3.27
C GLY A 308 -26.47 -22.99 -4.14
N GLN A 309 -27.17 -24.05 -3.71
CA GLN A 309 -28.35 -24.54 -4.44
C GLN A 309 -29.44 -23.47 -4.55
N ASN A 310 -29.68 -22.73 -3.47
CA ASN A 310 -30.63 -21.62 -3.45
C ASN A 310 -30.20 -20.46 -4.36
N SER A 311 -28.92 -20.10 -4.37
CA SER A 311 -28.39 -19.07 -5.28
C SER A 311 -28.49 -19.49 -6.74
N ILE A 312 -28.22 -20.76 -7.08
CA ILE A 312 -28.42 -21.27 -8.45
C ILE A 312 -29.91 -21.19 -8.83
N LYS A 313 -30.81 -21.65 -7.95
CA LYS A 313 -32.26 -21.63 -8.17
C LYS A 313 -32.80 -20.22 -8.45
N ASN A 314 -32.26 -19.21 -7.78
CA ASN A 314 -32.71 -17.81 -7.90
C ASN A 314 -31.88 -17.00 -8.91
N GLY A 315 -30.94 -17.62 -9.63
CA GLY A 315 -30.09 -16.95 -10.60
C GLY A 315 -29.13 -15.92 -9.99
N ASN A 316 -28.65 -16.17 -8.76
CA ASN A 316 -27.80 -15.29 -7.96
C ASN A 316 -28.35 -13.87 -7.76
N LYS A 317 -29.68 -13.72 -7.81
CA LYS A 317 -30.38 -12.47 -7.55
C LYS A 317 -30.93 -12.46 -6.13
N GLY A 318 -30.90 -11.29 -5.50
CA GLY A 318 -31.51 -11.06 -4.21
C GLY A 318 -33.01 -10.79 -4.29
N PRO A 319 -33.64 -10.35 -3.18
CA PRO A 319 -35.07 -10.04 -3.13
C PRO A 319 -35.45 -9.00 -4.18
N GLY A 320 -36.63 -9.18 -4.81
CA GLY A 320 -37.08 -8.30 -5.89
C GLY A 320 -36.24 -8.37 -7.17
N GLY A 321 -35.29 -9.31 -7.28
CA GLY A 321 -34.40 -9.43 -8.43
C GLY A 321 -33.20 -8.50 -8.39
N CYS A 322 -32.92 -7.86 -7.24
CA CYS A 322 -31.75 -7.00 -7.06
C CYS A 322 -30.44 -7.77 -7.33
N LYS A 323 -29.43 -7.06 -7.83
CA LYS A 323 -28.11 -7.61 -8.18
C LYS A 323 -27.02 -6.86 -7.43
N GLY A 324 -26.18 -7.60 -6.69
CA GLY A 324 -25.11 -7.02 -5.88
C GLY A 324 -25.60 -6.46 -4.54
N LYS A 325 -24.67 -6.35 -3.60
CA LYS A 325 -24.96 -6.00 -2.20
C LYS A 325 -25.65 -4.64 -2.06
N GLU A 326 -25.15 -3.62 -2.76
CA GLU A 326 -25.66 -2.25 -2.65
C GLU A 326 -27.10 -2.12 -3.18
N ALA A 327 -27.37 -2.61 -4.40
CA ALA A 327 -28.73 -2.56 -4.96
C ALA A 327 -29.73 -3.36 -4.12
N CYS A 328 -29.30 -4.48 -3.53
CA CYS A 328 -30.14 -5.26 -2.62
C CYS A 328 -30.39 -4.55 -1.29
N ASN A 329 -29.39 -3.86 -0.74
CA ASN A 329 -29.58 -3.02 0.44
C ASN A 329 -30.58 -1.90 0.14
N THR A 330 -30.38 -1.14 -0.94
CA THR A 330 -31.33 -0.09 -1.35
C THR A 330 -32.75 -0.62 -1.56
N PHE A 331 -32.88 -1.81 -2.18
CA PHE A 331 -34.19 -2.46 -2.35
C PHE A 331 -34.81 -2.79 -0.99
N CYS A 332 -34.06 -3.40 -0.07
CA CYS A 332 -34.57 -3.82 1.24
C CYS A 332 -34.73 -2.69 2.26
N ASP A 333 -34.02 -1.58 2.12
CA ASP A 333 -34.14 -0.41 3.01
C ASP A 333 -35.48 0.32 2.78
N ASN A 334 -36.12 0.11 1.63
CA ASN A 334 -37.47 0.58 1.39
C ASN A 334 -38.47 -0.20 2.30
N PRO A 335 -39.25 0.48 3.16
CA PRO A 335 -40.26 -0.15 4.01
C PRO A 335 -41.26 -1.03 3.25
N ASP A 336 -41.60 -0.68 2.00
CA ASP A 336 -42.55 -1.41 1.17
C ASP A 336 -42.02 -2.78 0.72
N ASN A 337 -40.69 -2.96 0.74
CA ASN A 337 -40.02 -4.19 0.30
C ASN A 337 -39.63 -5.11 1.46
N GLN A 338 -39.90 -4.71 2.71
CA GLN A 338 -39.49 -5.45 3.91
C GLN A 338 -40.06 -6.86 3.96
N GLU A 339 -41.33 -7.06 3.56
CA GLU A 339 -41.94 -8.39 3.49
C GLU A 339 -41.29 -9.26 2.42
N THR A 340 -40.99 -8.69 1.25
CA THR A 340 -40.28 -9.39 0.16
C THR A 340 -38.88 -9.82 0.61
N CYS A 341 -38.12 -8.94 1.26
CA CYS A 341 -36.80 -9.25 1.80
C CYS A 341 -36.86 -10.27 2.94
N PHE A 342 -37.87 -10.16 3.81
CA PHE A 342 -38.11 -11.14 4.87
C PHE A 342 -38.38 -12.53 4.32
N ASN A 343 -39.32 -12.66 3.39
CA ASN A 343 -39.69 -13.94 2.80
C ASN A 343 -38.53 -14.53 2.00
N PHE A 344 -37.80 -13.70 1.24
CA PHE A 344 -36.58 -14.14 0.56
C PHE A 344 -35.55 -14.70 1.55
N ALA A 345 -35.25 -13.99 2.64
CA ALA A 345 -34.27 -14.45 3.62
C ALA A 345 -34.73 -15.73 4.33
N LYS A 346 -36.03 -15.86 4.62
CA LYS A 346 -36.63 -17.07 5.19
C LYS A 346 -36.52 -18.26 4.23
N ASP A 347 -36.94 -18.08 2.98
CA ASP A 347 -37.04 -19.16 1.98
C ASP A 347 -35.66 -19.64 1.51
N ASN A 348 -34.62 -18.80 1.65
CA ASN A 348 -33.24 -19.13 1.29
C ASN A 348 -32.35 -19.50 2.48
N GLY A 349 -32.95 -19.70 3.67
CA GLY A 349 -32.22 -20.16 4.86
C GLY A 349 -31.25 -19.14 5.45
N MET A 350 -31.44 -17.84 5.16
CA MET A 350 -30.64 -16.74 5.70
C MET A 350 -31.08 -16.31 7.10
N ILE A 351 -32.25 -16.78 7.56
CA ILE A 351 -32.76 -16.56 8.92
C ILE A 351 -32.67 -17.87 9.71
N PRO A 352 -31.90 -17.91 10.82
CA PRO A 352 -31.89 -19.07 11.71
C PRO A 352 -33.29 -19.38 12.24
N LYS A 353 -33.60 -20.66 12.49
CA LYS A 353 -34.93 -21.10 12.97
C LYS A 353 -35.39 -20.37 14.23
N GLU A 354 -34.48 -20.02 15.13
CA GLU A 354 -34.78 -19.22 16.34
C GLU A 354 -35.20 -17.79 16.00
N GLY A 355 -34.57 -17.16 15.00
CA GLY A 355 -34.93 -15.82 14.53
C GLY A 355 -36.31 -15.76 13.85
N LEU A 356 -36.79 -16.88 13.29
CA LEU A 356 -38.15 -16.98 12.74
C LEU A 356 -39.22 -17.04 13.82
N ARG A 357 -38.97 -17.71 14.94
CA ARG A 357 -39.91 -17.83 16.07
C ARG A 357 -40.13 -16.48 16.75
N ASN A 358 -39.05 -15.76 17.04
CA ASN A 358 -39.13 -14.45 17.69
C ASN A 358 -39.99 -13.44 16.90
N ARG A 359 -39.94 -13.49 15.56
CA ARG A 359 -40.75 -12.60 14.70
C ARG A 359 -42.21 -13.04 14.54
N GLN A 360 -42.48 -14.34 14.59
CA GLN A 360 -43.84 -14.88 14.61
C GLN A 360 -44.54 -14.59 15.95
N ASP A 361 -43.77 -14.55 17.04
CA ASP A 361 -44.28 -14.22 18.39
C ASP A 361 -44.48 -12.69 18.60
N ASP A 362 -43.84 -11.85 17.79
CA ASP A 362 -44.06 -10.39 17.77
C ASP A 362 -45.32 -9.96 16.98
N GLN A 363 -45.78 -10.79 16.04
CA GLN A 363 -46.99 -10.57 15.25
C GLN A 363 -48.27 -10.49 16.12
N PRO A 364 -48.51 -11.38 17.12
CA PRO A 364 -49.63 -11.24 18.04
C PRO A 364 -49.47 -10.08 19.04
N ARG A 365 -48.24 -9.63 19.37
CA ARG A 365 -48.04 -8.44 20.23
C ARG A 365 -48.42 -7.14 19.53
N LYS A 366 -48.04 -6.96 18.27
CA LYS A 366 -48.42 -5.78 17.48
C LYS A 366 -49.94 -5.70 17.24
N ASN A 367 -50.60 -6.84 17.02
CA ASN A 367 -52.07 -6.90 16.88
C ASN A 367 -52.84 -6.68 18.19
N GLN A 368 -52.22 -6.92 19.36
CA GLN A 368 -52.79 -6.53 20.65
C GLN A 368 -52.58 -5.04 20.94
N GLN A 369 -51.41 -4.47 20.59
CA GLN A 369 -51.17 -3.03 20.72
C GLN A 369 -52.10 -2.20 19.80
N ASN A 370 -52.34 -2.66 18.57
CA ASN A 370 -53.13 -1.90 17.58
C ASN A 370 -54.66 -1.98 17.79
N LYS A 371 -55.14 -2.71 18.82
CA LYS A 371 -56.55 -2.68 19.27
C LYS A 371 -56.77 -1.81 20.51
N GLN A 372 -55.71 -1.36 21.17
CA GLN A 372 -55.80 -0.45 22.32
C GLN A 372 -55.47 1.00 21.95
N ASP A 373 -54.98 1.28 20.73
CA ASP A 373 -54.51 2.61 20.34
C ASP A 373 -55.56 3.46 19.60
N GLN A 374 -56.82 3.39 20.04
CA GLN A 374 -57.85 4.38 19.72
C GLN A 374 -58.47 4.94 21.00
N SER A 375 -57.63 5.37 21.93
CA SER A 375 -57.87 6.46 22.88
C SER A 375 -56.75 6.45 23.91
N GLU A 376 -56.36 7.65 24.34
CA GLU A 376 -55.43 7.91 25.46
C GLU A 376 -53.95 8.04 25.10
N ASP A 377 -53.64 9.24 24.62
CA ASP A 377 -52.57 10.07 25.18
C ASP A 377 -52.27 9.75 26.67
N LYS A 378 -50.98 9.53 26.97
CA LYS A 378 -50.32 9.42 28.30
C LYS A 378 -50.36 8.08 29.07
N PHE A 379 -49.29 7.29 28.92
CA PHE A 379 -48.54 6.80 30.09
C PHE A 379 -47.07 6.50 29.74
N LYS A 380 -46.15 7.39 30.12
CA LYS A 380 -44.71 7.08 30.22
C LYS A 380 -44.37 7.03 31.71
N PRO A 381 -44.00 5.87 32.29
CA PRO A 381 -43.69 5.79 33.72
C PRO A 381 -42.44 6.62 34.04
N GLY A 382 -42.56 7.57 34.96
CA GLY A 382 -41.44 8.39 35.44
C GLY A 382 -40.57 7.66 36.49
N PRO A 383 -39.41 8.23 36.88
CA PRO A 383 -38.52 7.70 37.90
C PRO A 383 -39.27 7.36 39.20
N GLY A 384 -39.05 6.16 39.74
CA GLY A 384 -39.71 5.64 40.94
C GLY A 384 -41.03 4.89 40.70
N THR A 385 -41.50 4.73 39.47
CA THR A 385 -42.63 3.84 39.15
C THR A 385 -42.14 2.42 38.83
N GLU A 386 -42.97 1.43 39.16
CA GLU A 386 -42.71 0.03 38.80
C GLU A 386 -43.18 -0.23 37.36
N ASN A 387 -42.28 -0.77 36.55
CA ASN A 387 -42.62 -1.28 35.23
C ASN A 387 -43.53 -2.52 35.37
N PRO A 388 -44.39 -2.84 34.37
CA PRO A 388 -45.13 -4.11 34.28
C PRO A 388 -44.35 -5.42 34.59
N GLY A 389 -43.01 -5.39 34.56
CA GLY A 389 -42.11 -6.47 34.99
C GLY A 389 -41.64 -6.41 36.46
N GLY A 390 -42.25 -5.58 37.31
CA GLY A 390 -41.97 -5.50 38.76
C GLY A 390 -40.64 -4.85 39.15
N GLN A 391 -39.91 -4.26 38.21
CA GLN A 391 -38.67 -3.52 38.51
C GLN A 391 -38.99 -2.05 38.82
N GLN A 392 -38.59 -1.62 40.01
CA GLN A 392 -38.71 -0.22 40.45
C GLN A 392 -37.55 0.61 39.87
N MET A 393 -37.88 1.61 39.05
CA MET A 393 -36.88 2.47 38.41
C MET A 393 -36.08 3.28 39.46
N PRO A 394 -34.74 3.46 39.31
CA PRO A 394 -33.93 4.20 40.27
C PRO A 394 -34.44 5.63 40.52
N GLN A 395 -34.54 6.05 41.79
CA GLN A 395 -34.97 7.40 42.19
C GLN A 395 -33.89 8.49 42.01
N GLN A 396 -33.18 8.50 40.88
CA GLN A 396 -32.28 9.63 40.60
C GLN A 396 -33.10 10.75 39.94
N ALA A 397 -33.68 11.61 40.77
CA ALA A 397 -34.27 12.86 40.33
C ALA A 397 -33.16 13.84 39.92
N GLY A 398 -33.41 14.64 38.88
CA GLY A 398 -32.48 15.66 38.40
C GLY A 398 -32.30 16.81 39.41
N PRO A 399 -31.52 17.85 39.06
CA PRO A 399 -31.32 19.02 39.92
C PRO A 399 -32.66 19.61 40.37
N GLY A 400 -32.81 19.88 41.67
CA GLY A 400 -34.06 20.37 42.26
C GLY A 400 -35.16 19.33 42.47
N GLY A 401 -34.89 18.04 42.21
CA GLY A 401 -35.85 16.95 42.43
C GLY A 401 -36.81 16.69 41.27
N CYS A 402 -36.54 17.28 40.10
CA CYS A 402 -37.34 17.08 38.89
C CYS A 402 -37.31 15.61 38.44
N LYS A 403 -38.45 15.09 37.99
CA LYS A 403 -38.63 13.66 37.68
C LYS A 403 -38.76 13.39 36.18
N GLY A 404 -38.64 14.40 35.33
CA GLY A 404 -38.73 14.22 33.89
C GLY A 404 -38.08 15.37 33.12
N PRO A 405 -37.73 15.13 31.84
CA PRO A 405 -36.96 16.08 31.04
C PRO A 405 -37.64 17.46 30.92
N GLU A 406 -38.97 17.51 30.75
CA GLU A 406 -39.69 18.80 30.65
C GLU A 406 -39.72 19.58 31.97
N GLU A 407 -39.82 18.88 33.11
CA GLU A 407 -39.79 19.50 34.44
C GLU A 407 -38.37 19.98 34.79
N CYS A 408 -37.36 19.16 34.47
CA CYS A 408 -35.96 19.52 34.66
C CYS A 408 -35.56 20.71 33.79
N GLN A 409 -36.06 20.79 32.55
CA GLN A 409 -35.79 21.92 31.68
C GLN A 409 -36.34 23.22 32.26
N LYS A 410 -37.62 23.25 32.67
CA LYS A 410 -38.20 24.42 33.34
C LYS A 410 -37.48 24.81 34.63
N TYR A 411 -37.05 23.83 35.43
CA TYR A 411 -36.28 24.09 36.64
C TYR A 411 -34.93 24.72 36.31
N CYS A 412 -34.21 24.20 35.31
CA CYS A 412 -32.91 24.72 34.88
C CYS A 412 -32.99 26.10 34.22
N ASP A 413 -34.08 26.41 33.53
CA ASP A 413 -34.32 27.75 32.97
C ASP A 413 -34.39 28.81 34.09
N SER A 414 -34.87 28.43 35.27
CA SER A 414 -34.94 29.31 36.44
C SER A 414 -33.75 29.15 37.41
N ASN A 415 -32.98 28.05 37.31
CA ASN A 415 -31.89 27.70 38.22
C ASN A 415 -30.65 27.19 37.47
N PRO A 416 -30.05 28.00 36.57
CA PRO A 416 -29.01 27.54 35.65
C PRO A 416 -27.72 27.10 36.36
N GLU A 417 -27.32 27.79 37.43
CA GLU A 417 -26.09 27.45 38.19
C GLU A 417 -26.22 26.12 38.95
N VAL A 418 -27.43 25.78 39.43
CA VAL A 418 -27.71 24.50 40.09
C VAL A 418 -27.60 23.36 39.10
N CYS A 419 -28.13 23.55 37.88
CA CYS A 419 -28.06 22.54 36.84
C CYS A 419 -26.66 22.37 36.25
N LYS A 420 -25.90 23.46 36.12
CA LYS A 420 -24.52 23.42 35.62
C LYS A 420 -23.58 22.65 36.54
N ASN A 421 -23.85 22.66 37.85
CA ASN A 421 -23.02 22.01 38.88
C ASN A 421 -23.61 20.68 39.38
N PHE A 422 -24.70 20.19 38.79
CA PHE A 422 -25.33 18.95 39.22
C PHE A 422 -24.55 17.72 38.76
N GLN A 423 -24.09 16.90 39.71
CA GLN A 423 -23.50 15.59 39.46
C GLN A 423 -24.38 14.50 40.10
N PRO A 424 -24.92 13.53 39.33
CA PRO A 424 -25.73 12.45 39.90
C PRO A 424 -24.86 11.50 40.74
N GLN A 425 -25.15 11.37 42.04
CA GLN A 425 -24.41 10.48 42.96
C GLN A 425 -24.56 9.00 42.55
N GLN A 426 -23.49 8.38 42.05
CA GLN A 426 -23.45 6.93 41.82
C GLN A 426 -23.61 6.18 43.16
N ARG A 427 -24.57 5.26 43.24
CA ARG A 427 -24.78 4.41 44.43
C ARG A 427 -23.59 3.47 44.63
N GLN A 428 -22.90 3.62 45.75
CA GLN A 428 -22.09 2.57 46.37
C GLN A 428 -23.01 1.41 46.76
N THR A 429 -22.74 0.20 46.28
CA THR A 429 -23.32 -1.03 46.82
C THR A 429 -22.46 -1.54 47.98
N ASN A 430 -23.12 -1.81 49.10
CA ASN A 430 -22.58 -2.36 50.34
C ASN A 430 -21.74 -3.64 50.14
N GLN A 431 -20.51 -3.63 50.65
CA GLN A 431 -19.90 -4.79 51.33
C GLN A 431 -19.57 -4.37 52.77
N GLN A 432 -20.30 -4.92 53.73
CA GLN A 432 -19.87 -5.00 55.12
C GLN A 432 -20.09 -6.42 55.64
N ASN A 433 -19.20 -6.82 56.54
CA ASN A 433 -19.02 -8.10 57.25
C ASN A 433 -18.27 -9.18 56.45
N GLN A 434 -17.08 -9.65 56.88
CA GLN A 434 -16.61 -9.86 58.25
C GLN A 434 -15.10 -9.69 58.37
N ASN A 435 -14.65 -9.13 59.50
CA ASN A 435 -13.25 -9.14 59.92
C ASN A 435 -13.21 -9.51 61.41
N GLN A 436 -12.59 -10.65 61.74
CA GLN A 436 -12.02 -11.13 63.01
C GLN A 436 -11.71 -12.64 62.79
N SER A 437 -10.55 -13.23 63.06
CA SER A 437 -9.45 -13.01 64.02
C SER A 437 -8.20 -13.84 63.59
N GLY A 438 -6.97 -13.42 63.96
CA GLY A 438 -5.68 -14.08 63.62
C GLY A 438 -5.39 -15.40 64.37
N PRO A 439 -4.15 -15.99 64.41
CA PRO A 439 -2.81 -15.36 64.19
C PRO A 439 -1.73 -16.15 63.37
N ARG A 440 -0.65 -15.43 62.95
CA ARG A 440 0.83 -15.76 62.78
C ARG A 440 1.26 -17.16 62.21
N LEU A 441 2.27 -17.39 61.35
CA LEU A 441 3.68 -16.90 61.17
C LEU A 441 4.31 -17.63 59.90
N PRO A 442 5.61 -17.50 59.51
CA PRO A 442 6.12 -16.97 58.22
C PRO A 442 6.81 -17.99 57.27
N GLN A 443 7.21 -17.55 56.05
CA GLN A 443 8.47 -17.94 55.36
C GLN A 443 8.64 -17.15 54.03
N GLN A 444 9.58 -16.19 53.95
CA GLN A 444 10.98 -16.28 53.46
C GLN A 444 11.16 -16.21 51.92
N GLN A 445 11.79 -15.11 51.46
CA GLN A 445 12.53 -14.96 50.19
C GLN A 445 13.93 -15.60 50.33
N PRO A 446 14.63 -15.90 49.21
CA PRO A 446 15.68 -15.01 48.66
C PRO A 446 15.72 -15.03 47.11
N GLY A 447 16.32 -14.11 46.35
CA GLY A 447 17.17 -12.94 46.57
C GLY A 447 17.58 -12.38 45.19
N GLN A 448 17.82 -11.07 45.10
CA GLN A 448 18.45 -10.39 43.96
C GLN A 448 19.99 -10.53 43.99
N PRO A 449 20.69 -10.06 42.94
CA PRO A 449 21.41 -8.80 43.11
C PRO A 449 21.15 -7.73 42.02
N ASN A 450 21.03 -6.50 42.51
CA ASN A 450 21.21 -5.17 41.88
C ASN A 450 22.64 -4.99 41.31
N GLN A 451 23.05 -4.03 40.47
CA GLN A 451 22.71 -2.62 40.16
C GLN A 451 23.49 -2.27 38.85
N GLY A 452 23.22 -1.22 38.06
CA GLY A 452 22.56 0.03 38.42
C GLY A 452 22.30 0.97 37.23
N ASP A 453 21.90 2.17 37.65
CA ASP A 453 21.07 3.18 37.01
C ASP A 453 21.71 4.00 35.86
N THR A 454 20.85 4.53 34.98
CA THR A 454 20.61 5.99 34.89
C THR A 454 19.30 6.31 34.14
N SER A 455 18.34 6.86 34.89
CA SER A 455 17.41 7.98 34.59
C SER A 455 16.79 8.17 33.20
N GLY A 456 15.45 8.30 33.17
CA GLY A 456 14.73 9.08 32.15
C GLY A 456 13.31 8.59 31.92
N SER A 457 12.37 9.09 32.71
CA SER A 457 10.92 8.94 32.56
C SER A 457 10.42 9.51 31.23
N ASP A 458 9.52 8.80 30.54
CA ASP A 458 8.12 9.22 30.34
C ASP A 458 7.39 8.21 29.46
N ASP A 459 6.33 7.64 30.04
CA ASP A 459 5.44 6.62 29.49
C ASP A 459 4.30 7.31 28.73
N CYS A 460 4.09 6.96 27.47
CA CYS A 460 2.99 7.47 26.65
C CYS A 460 1.72 6.64 26.87
N GLY A 461 0.77 7.20 27.62
CA GLY A 461 -0.58 6.68 27.80
C GLY A 461 -1.58 7.16 26.74
N THR A 462 -2.31 6.20 26.20
CA THR A 462 -3.41 6.24 25.21
C THR A 462 -4.65 7.07 25.62
N GLY A 463 -5.19 7.90 24.71
CA GLY A 463 -6.58 8.41 24.76
C GLY A 463 -6.83 9.74 24.01
N PRO A 464 -7.99 9.95 23.34
CA PRO A 464 -8.10 10.85 22.18
C PRO A 464 -8.64 12.25 22.51
N GLY A 465 -8.15 13.28 21.80
CA GLY A 465 -8.83 14.59 21.73
C GLY A 465 -7.93 15.82 21.58
N THR A 466 -7.54 16.11 20.32
CA THR A 466 -7.31 17.44 19.73
C THR A 466 -6.58 18.53 20.54
N CYS A 467 -5.28 18.68 20.30
CA CYS A 467 -4.58 19.96 20.43
C CYS A 467 -4.26 20.52 19.04
N SER A 468 -4.89 21.65 18.71
CA SER A 468 -4.51 22.52 17.60
C SER A 468 -3.20 23.23 17.91
N GLY A 469 -2.24 23.20 16.98
CA GLY A 469 -1.01 23.97 17.08
C GLY A 469 -0.05 23.72 15.92
N ILE A 470 -0.09 24.64 14.95
CA ILE A 470 1.04 25.12 14.14
C ILE A 470 1.83 24.03 13.40
N GLY A 471 1.44 23.77 12.16
CA GLY A 471 2.17 22.89 11.25
C GLY A 471 3.46 23.54 10.73
N PRO A 472 4.49 22.73 10.42
CA PRO A 472 5.55 23.14 9.53
C PRO A 472 5.11 22.86 8.09
N ASP A 473 4.54 23.87 7.44
CA ASP A 473 4.56 23.97 5.98
C ASP A 473 5.92 24.54 5.58
N ASP A 474 6.91 23.67 5.37
CA ASP A 474 7.98 23.87 4.40
C ASP A 474 8.82 22.60 4.27
N MET A 475 9.18 22.27 3.02
CA MET A 475 9.97 21.11 2.56
C MET A 475 9.23 19.79 2.33
N LYS A 476 8.26 19.79 1.42
CA LYS A 476 8.10 18.68 0.47
C LYS A 476 8.83 19.04 -0.84
N GLN A 477 10.12 18.75 -0.89
CA GLN A 477 10.81 18.56 -2.17
C GLN A 477 10.82 17.06 -2.45
N GLN A 478 10.05 16.66 -3.45
CA GLN A 478 10.11 15.33 -4.03
C GLN A 478 11.51 15.19 -4.67
N ASN A 479 12.40 14.44 -4.04
CA ASN A 479 13.62 13.99 -4.70
C ASN A 479 13.26 12.76 -5.55
N PRO A 480 13.44 12.78 -6.88
CA PRO A 480 13.42 11.56 -7.67
C PRO A 480 14.55 10.62 -7.20
N PRO A 481 14.47 9.30 -7.39
CA PRO A 481 15.52 8.37 -6.98
C PRO A 481 16.85 8.80 -7.59
N SER A 482 17.84 9.06 -6.74
CA SER A 482 19.19 9.45 -7.16
C SER A 482 19.87 8.26 -7.85
N PRO A 483 20.45 8.45 -9.04
CA PRO A 483 21.06 7.37 -9.77
C PRO A 483 22.42 6.98 -9.17
N SER A 484 22.71 5.67 -9.13
CA SER A 484 24.04 5.10 -8.83
C SER A 484 25.23 5.71 -9.58
N PRO A 485 26.54 5.65 -9.22
CA PRO A 485 27.66 6.11 -10.07
C PRO A 485 27.58 5.58 -11.49
N SER A 486 27.08 4.35 -11.65
CA SER A 486 26.77 3.77 -12.95
C SER A 486 25.70 4.57 -13.69
N SER A 487 24.63 5.01 -13.03
CA SER A 487 23.59 5.90 -13.57
C SER A 487 23.82 7.41 -13.33
N PHE A 488 24.90 7.83 -12.67
CA PHE A 488 25.32 9.22 -12.47
C PHE A 488 26.39 9.57 -13.49
N LEU A 489 27.30 8.66 -13.87
CA LEU A 489 28.13 8.84 -15.06
C LEU A 489 27.38 8.46 -16.33
N GLN A 490 26.48 7.47 -16.27
CA GLN A 490 25.55 7.22 -17.37
C GLN A 490 24.38 8.18 -17.33
N GLY A 491 24.07 8.86 -16.24
CA GLY A 491 23.08 9.95 -16.15
C GLY A 491 23.70 11.33 -16.29
N VAL A 492 25.01 11.49 -16.16
CA VAL A 492 25.77 12.67 -16.63
C VAL A 492 26.11 12.46 -18.09
N LYS A 493 26.41 11.24 -18.57
CA LYS A 493 26.39 10.93 -20.01
C LYS A 493 24.98 10.85 -20.58
N GLN A 494 23.92 10.45 -19.87
CA GLN A 494 22.54 10.40 -20.37
C GLN A 494 21.74 11.66 -20.05
N ASN A 495 22.16 12.55 -19.14
CA ASN A 495 21.69 13.93 -19.06
C ASN A 495 22.56 14.82 -19.93
N LEU A 496 23.89 14.63 -20.04
CA LEU A 496 24.60 15.27 -21.15
C LEU A 496 24.03 14.76 -22.44
N LEU A 497 23.74 13.45 -22.60
CA LEU A 497 22.93 12.96 -23.70
C LEU A 497 21.53 13.59 -23.60
N ALA A 498 20.48 13.07 -23.00
CA ALA A 498 19.13 13.66 -23.00
C ALA A 498 18.98 15.22 -22.94
N ASN A 499 19.85 15.98 -22.23
CA ASN A 499 19.77 17.44 -22.12
C ASN A 499 20.65 18.22 -23.13
N ILE A 500 21.68 17.65 -23.76
CA ILE A 500 22.29 18.21 -25.00
C ILE A 500 21.78 17.44 -26.24
N PHE A 501 21.09 16.31 -26.04
CA PHE A 501 20.83 15.26 -27.00
C PHE A 501 19.35 14.89 -26.99
#